data_AF-A0A975U381-F1
#
_entry.id   AF-A0A975U381-F1
#
_cell.length_a   1.000
_cell.length_b   1.000
_cell.length_c   1.000
_cell.angle_alpha   90.00
_cell.angle_beta   90.00
_cell.angle_gamma   90.00
#
_symmetry.space_group_name_H-M   'P 1'
#
loop_
_entity.id
_entity.type
_entity.pdbx_description
1 polymer ?
#
loop_
_entity_poly.entity_id
_entity_poly.type
_entity_poly.pdbx_seq_one_letter_code
_entity_poly.pdbx_strand_id
1 'polypeptide(L)'
;MRHALLATATIAALGLAGTGTAIAQACVNAREQQAFHLRALQTHLMVGALSCGMHDRYNAFVTRWQSDLAGAHRNLTGYFNRTQGGQRALNAYITALANAHSQEGIRLGANFCGRVGPLFEQVALLRSSNDLVAASASAGLPLAFDLRPCEVRAAEQTPARSQQAQQPRR
;
A
#
# COMPACT_ATOMS: atom_id res chain seq x y z
N MET A 1 61.79 -20.23 47.12
CA MET A 1 61.64 -18.76 46.99
C MET A 1 60.94 -18.50 45.66
N ARG A 2 59.61 -18.32 45.68
CA ARG A 2 58.89 -17.03 45.53
C ARG A 2 59.01 -16.45 44.10
N HIS A 3 58.10 -16.82 43.19
CA HIS A 3 56.93 -16.04 42.67
C HIS A 3 57.34 -14.84 41.79
N ALA A 4 57.11 -14.89 40.46
CA ALA A 4 55.95 -14.32 39.72
C ALA A 4 56.46 -13.13 38.84
N LEU A 5 55.95 -12.76 37.67
CA LEU A 5 54.57 -12.62 37.19
C LEU A 5 54.54 -12.70 35.64
N LEU A 6 53.57 -13.45 35.10
CA LEU A 6 53.13 -13.38 33.70
C LEU A 6 52.03 -12.32 33.61
N ALA A 7 52.24 -11.26 32.83
CA ALA A 7 51.24 -10.23 32.56
C ALA A 7 50.21 -10.74 31.56
N THR A 8 48.96 -10.92 32.00
CA THR A 8 47.81 -11.22 31.16
C THR A 8 47.15 -9.92 30.74
N ALA A 9 47.17 -9.62 29.45
CA ALA A 9 46.47 -8.48 28.87
C ALA A 9 44.97 -8.83 28.70
N THR A 10 44.11 -8.21 29.50
CA THR A 10 42.65 -8.26 29.36
C THR A 10 42.21 -7.41 28.17
N ILE A 11 41.71 -8.05 27.11
CA ILE A 11 41.04 -7.37 26.00
C ILE A 11 39.58 -7.14 26.40
N ALA A 12 39.23 -5.89 26.72
CA ALA A 12 37.85 -5.47 26.92
C ALA A 12 37.18 -5.27 25.55
N ALA A 13 36.33 -6.21 25.14
CA ALA A 13 35.49 -6.05 23.96
C ALA A 13 34.29 -5.15 24.31
N LEU A 14 34.33 -3.89 23.91
CA LEU A 14 33.16 -3.01 23.93
C LEU A 14 32.17 -3.48 22.85
N GLY A 15 31.08 -4.10 23.29
CA GLY A 15 29.93 -4.38 22.43
C GLY A 15 29.24 -3.08 22.02
N LEU A 16 29.38 -2.70 20.76
CA LEU A 16 28.53 -1.69 20.13
C LEU A 16 27.12 -2.24 20.03
N ALA A 17 26.25 -1.86 20.96
CA ALA A 17 24.82 -2.02 20.82
C ALA A 17 24.35 -1.10 19.68
N GLY A 18 24.15 -1.66 18.49
CA GLY A 18 23.60 -0.95 17.36
C GLY A 18 22.17 -0.50 17.66
N THR A 19 21.97 0.78 17.93
CA THR A 19 20.66 1.43 17.81
C THR A 19 20.35 1.52 16.33
N GLY A 20 19.71 0.47 15.78
CA GLY A 20 19.19 0.50 14.42
C GLY A 20 18.22 1.66 14.29
N THR A 21 18.59 2.67 13.50
CA THR A 21 17.64 3.67 13.03
C THR A 21 16.62 2.91 12.19
N ALA A 22 15.37 2.86 12.66
CA ALA A 22 14.28 2.33 11.87
C ALA A 22 14.11 3.25 10.64
N ILE A 23 14.75 2.90 9.52
CA ILE A 23 14.36 3.45 8.23
C ILE A 23 12.89 3.09 8.09
N ALA A 24 12.04 4.10 8.01
CA ALA A 24 10.62 3.91 7.71
C ALA A 24 10.55 3.10 6.41
N GLN A 25 10.26 1.81 6.53
CA GLN A 25 10.09 0.96 5.36
C GLN A 25 8.95 1.57 4.55
N ALA A 26 9.25 1.95 3.31
CA ALA A 26 8.25 2.37 2.33
C ALA A 26 7.43 1.13 1.96
N CYS A 27 6.44 0.84 2.80
CA CYS A 27 5.46 -0.21 2.64
C CYS A 27 4.07 0.36 2.91
N VAL A 28 3.08 -0.30 2.32
CA VAL A 28 1.69 0.11 2.31
C VAL A 28 0.91 -0.79 3.27
N ASN A 29 0.20 -0.21 4.23
CA ASN A 29 -0.72 -0.96 5.08
C ASN A 29 -2.07 -1.18 4.38
N ALA A 30 -2.95 -2.01 4.94
CA ALA A 30 -4.22 -2.36 4.30
C ALA A 30 -5.11 -1.15 3.98
N ARG A 31 -5.19 -0.14 4.87
CA ARG A 31 -6.01 1.06 4.64
C ARG A 31 -5.43 1.96 3.56
N GLU A 32 -4.11 2.09 3.52
CA GLU A 32 -3.41 2.82 2.47
C GLU A 32 -3.59 2.12 1.13
N GLN A 33 -3.48 0.79 1.08
CA GLN A 33 -3.67 0.01 -0.14
C GLN A 33 -5.06 0.21 -0.72
N GLN A 34 -6.10 0.14 0.12
CA GLN A 34 -7.47 0.45 -0.28
C GLN A 34 -7.59 1.88 -0.82
N ALA A 35 -6.88 2.85 -0.24
CA ALA A 35 -6.89 4.22 -0.70
C ALA A 35 -6.21 4.40 -2.08
N PHE A 36 -5.12 3.66 -2.35
CA PHE A 36 -4.49 3.61 -3.67
C PHE A 36 -5.46 3.08 -4.73
N HIS A 37 -6.14 1.97 -4.45
CA HIS A 37 -7.13 1.39 -5.37
C HIS A 37 -8.34 2.29 -5.59
N LEU A 38 -8.87 2.90 -4.53
CA LEU A 38 -10.01 3.82 -4.66
C LEU A 38 -9.64 5.08 -5.46
N ARG A 39 -8.42 5.59 -5.29
CA ARG A 39 -7.92 6.73 -6.08
C ARG A 39 -7.72 6.34 -7.56
N ALA A 40 -7.27 5.13 -7.84
CA ALA A 40 -7.19 4.59 -9.21
C ALA A 40 -8.59 4.49 -9.85
N LEU A 41 -9.58 3.93 -9.12
CA LEU A 41 -10.96 3.88 -9.56
C LEU A 41 -11.51 5.28 -9.91
N GLN A 42 -11.37 6.24 -9.00
CA GLN A 42 -11.80 7.62 -9.24
C GLN A 42 -11.14 8.21 -10.50
N THR A 43 -9.83 8.01 -10.65
CA THR A 43 -9.07 8.59 -11.77
C THR A 43 -9.45 7.94 -13.10
N HIS A 44 -9.65 6.62 -13.12
CA HIS A 44 -10.12 5.90 -14.30
C HIS A 44 -11.52 6.34 -14.74
N LEU A 45 -12.45 6.49 -13.79
CA LEU A 45 -13.80 7.01 -14.06
C LEU A 45 -13.75 8.47 -14.54
N MET A 46 -12.88 9.30 -13.99
CA MET A 46 -12.68 10.69 -14.46
C MET A 46 -12.19 10.72 -15.92
N VAL A 47 -11.19 9.91 -16.27
CA VAL A 47 -10.73 9.79 -17.67
C VAL A 47 -11.86 9.26 -18.56
N GLY A 48 -12.64 8.28 -18.09
CA GLY A 48 -13.86 7.82 -18.76
C GLY A 48 -14.85 8.95 -19.03
N ALA A 49 -15.11 9.80 -18.05
CA ALA A 49 -16.01 10.94 -18.20
C ALA A 49 -15.53 11.94 -19.26
N LEU A 50 -14.24 12.29 -19.24
CA LEU A 50 -13.63 13.22 -20.19
C LEU A 50 -13.60 12.65 -21.61
N SER A 51 -13.17 11.40 -21.78
CA SER A 51 -12.99 10.78 -23.10
C SER A 51 -14.29 10.31 -23.73
N CYS A 52 -15.30 9.96 -22.93
CA CYS A 52 -16.54 9.32 -23.41
C CYS A 52 -17.80 10.16 -23.15
N GLY A 53 -17.67 11.38 -22.64
CA GLY A 53 -18.82 12.25 -22.35
C GLY A 53 -19.66 11.83 -21.14
N MET A 54 -19.15 10.98 -20.25
CA MET A 54 -19.90 10.43 -19.10
C MET A 54 -19.85 11.32 -17.84
N HIS A 55 -19.87 12.64 -18.02
CA HIS A 55 -19.72 13.64 -16.94
C HIS A 55 -20.75 13.45 -15.82
N ASP A 56 -22.03 13.26 -16.16
CA ASP A 56 -23.09 13.08 -15.15
C ASP A 56 -22.90 11.82 -14.32
N ARG A 57 -22.42 10.73 -14.94
CA ARG A 57 -22.13 9.47 -14.22
C ARG A 57 -20.98 9.66 -13.24
N TYR A 58 -19.95 10.42 -13.62
CA TYR A 58 -18.85 10.76 -12.71
C TYR A 58 -19.28 11.68 -11.58
N ASN A 59 -20.08 12.71 -11.87
CA ASN A 59 -20.60 13.60 -10.85
C ASN A 59 -21.48 12.85 -9.85
N ALA A 60 -22.32 11.91 -10.31
CA ALA A 60 -23.11 11.04 -9.44
C ALA A 60 -22.22 10.15 -8.57
N PHE A 61 -21.17 9.54 -9.15
CA PHE A 61 -20.19 8.75 -8.42
C PHE A 61 -19.49 9.56 -7.32
N VAL A 62 -18.94 10.73 -7.66
CA VAL A 62 -18.23 11.58 -6.69
C VAL A 62 -19.18 12.08 -5.61
N THR A 63 -20.37 12.55 -5.97
CA THR A 63 -21.36 13.05 -5.01
C THR A 63 -21.73 11.98 -4.00
N ARG A 64 -21.96 10.74 -4.47
CA ARG A 64 -22.34 9.63 -3.61
C ARG A 64 -21.22 9.20 -2.66
N TRP A 65 -19.99 9.10 -3.16
CA TRP A 65 -18.87 8.51 -2.43
C TRP A 65 -17.86 9.55 -1.92
N GLN A 66 -18.22 10.83 -1.89
CA GLN A 66 -17.31 11.93 -1.53
C GLN A 66 -16.60 11.73 -0.19
N SER A 67 -17.28 11.14 0.80
CA SER A 67 -16.71 10.86 2.12
C SER A 67 -15.58 9.83 2.04
N ASP A 68 -15.82 8.72 1.32
CA ASP A 68 -14.84 7.65 1.09
C ASP A 68 -13.67 8.15 0.25
N LEU A 69 -13.94 8.93 -0.80
CA LEU A 69 -12.90 9.55 -1.64
C LEU A 69 -12.02 10.51 -0.83
N ALA A 70 -12.62 11.34 0.03
CA ALA A 70 -11.87 12.21 0.93
C ALA A 70 -11.08 11.42 1.98
N GLY A 71 -11.64 10.33 2.50
CA GLY A 71 -10.96 9.40 3.40
C GLY A 71 -9.73 8.74 2.77
N ALA A 72 -9.88 8.24 1.54
CA ALA A 72 -8.77 7.70 0.76
C ALA A 72 -7.69 8.76 0.52
N HIS A 73 -8.08 9.99 0.16
CA HIS A 73 -7.09 11.07 0.01
C HIS A 73 -6.30 11.31 1.30
N ARG A 74 -6.96 11.37 2.46
CA ARG A 74 -6.28 11.52 3.76
C ARG A 74 -5.32 10.36 4.06
N ASN A 75 -5.71 9.12 3.75
CA ASN A 75 -4.83 7.96 3.91
C ASN A 75 -3.60 8.04 3.00
N LEU A 76 -3.76 8.49 1.75
CA LEU A 76 -2.64 8.74 0.84
C LEU A 76 -1.73 9.85 1.36
N THR A 77 -2.27 10.95 1.86
CA THR A 77 -1.49 12.01 2.51
C THR A 77 -0.69 11.46 3.69
N GLY A 78 -1.31 10.62 4.55
CA GLY A 78 -0.64 9.94 5.65
C GLY A 78 0.52 9.06 5.17
N TYR A 79 0.29 8.25 4.13
CA TYR A 79 1.33 7.42 3.51
C TYR A 79 2.53 8.27 3.04
N PHE A 80 2.31 9.27 2.19
CA PHE A 80 3.40 10.07 1.63
C PHE A 80 4.10 10.96 2.66
N ASN A 81 3.41 11.35 3.74
CA ASN A 81 4.06 12.00 4.88
C ASN A 81 4.98 11.04 5.63
N ARG A 82 4.57 9.77 5.79
CA ARG A 82 5.33 8.75 6.52
C ARG A 82 6.51 8.19 5.73
N THR A 83 6.35 7.93 4.43
CA THR A 83 7.35 7.23 3.60
C THR A 83 8.31 8.15 2.88
N GLN A 84 8.29 9.46 3.17
CA GLN A 84 9.06 10.56 2.56
C GLN A 84 8.40 11.25 1.35
N GLY A 85 8.68 12.55 1.18
CA GLY A 85 8.26 13.38 0.05
C GLY A 85 6.92 14.12 0.20
N GLY A 86 6.11 13.76 1.20
CA GLY A 86 4.92 14.51 1.64
C GLY A 86 3.98 14.90 0.51
N GLN A 87 3.45 16.12 0.57
CA GLN A 87 2.51 16.63 -0.43
C GLN A 87 3.08 16.64 -1.86
N ARG A 88 4.39 16.91 -2.02
CA ARG A 88 5.03 16.91 -3.35
C ARG A 88 5.01 15.52 -3.97
N ALA A 89 5.34 14.49 -3.20
CA ALA A 89 5.28 13.10 -3.67
C ALA A 89 3.85 12.65 -3.95
N LEU A 90 2.87 13.06 -3.12
CA LEU A 90 1.46 12.80 -3.39
C LEU A 90 0.99 13.43 -4.71
N ASN A 91 1.35 14.70 -4.98
CA ASN A 91 1.00 15.36 -6.24
C ASN A 91 1.65 14.64 -7.44
N ALA A 92 2.93 14.27 -7.32
CA ALA A 92 3.62 13.51 -8.36
C ALA A 92 2.95 12.16 -8.63
N TYR A 93 2.55 11.44 -7.57
CA TYR A 93 1.78 10.20 -7.70
C TYR A 93 0.44 10.41 -8.41
N ILE A 94 -0.33 11.43 -8.02
CA ILE A 94 -1.63 11.73 -8.64
C ILE A 94 -1.46 12.03 -10.14
N THR A 95 -0.46 12.82 -10.51
CA THR A 95 -0.16 13.13 -11.91
C THR A 95 0.25 11.88 -12.68
N ALA A 96 1.14 11.06 -12.12
CA ALA A 96 1.57 9.81 -12.74
C ALA A 96 0.40 8.83 -12.93
N LEU A 97 -0.51 8.74 -11.95
CA LEU A 97 -1.71 7.92 -12.01
C LEU A 97 -2.66 8.39 -13.12
N ALA A 98 -2.92 9.70 -13.21
CA ALA A 98 -3.73 10.27 -14.28
C ALA A 98 -3.14 9.96 -15.66
N ASN A 99 -1.82 10.11 -15.81
CA ASN A 99 -1.12 9.77 -17.05
C ASN A 99 -1.22 8.28 -17.39
N ALA A 100 -1.12 7.39 -16.39
CA ALA A 100 -1.27 5.95 -16.61
C ALA A 100 -2.68 5.60 -17.14
N HIS A 101 -3.74 6.19 -16.57
CA HIS A 101 -5.10 5.95 -17.06
C HIS A 101 -5.38 6.60 -18.42
N SER A 102 -4.84 7.79 -18.70
CA SER A 102 -4.93 8.40 -20.03
C SER A 102 -4.23 7.56 -21.09
N GLN A 103 -3.03 7.03 -20.79
CA GLN A 103 -2.32 6.12 -21.68
C GLN A 103 -3.09 4.82 -21.90
N GLU A 104 -3.73 4.27 -20.87
CA GLU A 104 -4.60 3.10 -21.01
C GLU A 104 -5.80 3.39 -21.92
N GLY A 105 -6.43 4.57 -21.78
CA GLY A 105 -7.48 5.03 -22.68
C GLY A 105 -7.00 5.11 -24.14
N ILE A 106 -5.82 5.68 -24.37
CA ILE A 106 -5.19 5.75 -25.71
C ILE A 106 -4.91 4.34 -26.24
N ARG A 107 -4.35 3.44 -25.42
CA ARG A 107 -4.02 2.06 -25.79
C ARG A 107 -5.25 1.26 -26.19
N LEU A 108 -6.37 1.47 -25.50
CA LEU A 108 -7.65 0.81 -25.80
C LEU A 108 -8.40 1.45 -26.97
N GLY A 109 -8.14 2.73 -27.27
CA GLY A 109 -8.74 3.47 -28.37
C GLY A 109 -10.27 3.43 -28.32
N ALA A 110 -10.90 3.08 -29.44
CA ALA A 110 -12.36 3.00 -29.55
C ALA A 110 -13.01 2.03 -28.56
N ASN A 111 -12.27 1.03 -28.05
CA ASN A 111 -12.79 0.06 -27.08
C ASN A 111 -12.85 0.61 -25.65
N PHE A 112 -12.21 1.76 -25.37
CA PHE A 112 -12.15 2.31 -24.02
C PHE A 112 -13.53 2.55 -23.43
N CYS A 113 -14.40 3.27 -24.15
CA CYS A 113 -15.72 3.65 -23.65
C CYS A 113 -16.62 2.44 -23.37
N GLY A 114 -16.54 1.40 -24.20
CA GLY A 114 -17.25 0.13 -23.96
C GLY A 114 -16.76 -0.63 -22.73
N ARG A 115 -15.50 -0.40 -22.30
CA ARG A 115 -14.91 -1.02 -21.10
C ARG A 115 -15.19 -0.23 -19.83
N VAL A 116 -15.15 1.10 -19.87
CA VAL A 116 -15.37 1.94 -18.68
C VAL A 116 -16.85 2.13 -18.35
N GLY A 117 -17.75 2.04 -19.34
CA GLY A 117 -19.20 2.16 -19.15
C GLY A 117 -19.78 1.19 -18.10
N PRO A 118 -19.51 -0.13 -18.19
CA PRO A 118 -19.95 -1.10 -17.20
C PRO A 118 -19.42 -0.85 -15.78
N LEU A 119 -18.24 -0.25 -15.65
CA LEU A 119 -17.68 0.09 -14.33
C LEU A 119 -18.48 1.21 -13.66
N PHE A 120 -18.98 2.19 -14.43
CA PHE A 120 -19.91 3.21 -13.92
C PHE A 120 -21.23 2.58 -13.42
N GLU A 121 -21.75 1.61 -14.13
CA GLU A 121 -22.97 0.89 -13.74
C GLU A 121 -22.75 0.08 -12.47
N GLN A 122 -21.62 -0.61 -12.37
CA GLN A 122 -21.23 -1.36 -11.17
C GLN A 122 -21.18 -0.44 -9.95
N VAL A 123 -20.46 0.69 -10.00
CA VAL A 123 -20.32 1.59 -8.84
C VAL A 123 -21.62 2.30 -8.47
N ALA A 124 -22.56 2.45 -9.41
CA ALA A 124 -23.89 2.99 -9.16
C ALA A 124 -24.77 2.02 -8.35
N LEU A 125 -24.53 0.71 -8.43
CA LEU A 125 -25.33 -0.32 -7.75
C LEU A 125 -24.84 -0.67 -6.35
N LEU A 126 -23.58 -0.35 -6.01
CA LEU A 126 -22.99 -0.62 -4.70
C LEU A 126 -23.81 0.01 -3.58
N ARG A 127 -23.84 -0.59 -2.39
CA ARG A 127 -24.70 -0.12 -1.28
C ARG A 127 -23.91 0.35 -0.08
N SER A 128 -22.64 -0.04 0.05
CA SER A 128 -21.80 0.31 1.19
C SER A 128 -20.38 0.70 0.77
N SER A 129 -19.67 1.38 1.67
CA SER A 129 -18.25 1.69 1.54
C SER A 129 -17.39 0.43 1.37
N ASN A 130 -17.76 -0.67 2.02
CA ASN A 130 -17.05 -1.94 1.89
C ASN A 130 -17.16 -2.50 0.47
N ASP A 131 -18.35 -2.40 -0.15
CA ASP A 131 -18.54 -2.82 -1.54
C ASP A 131 -17.72 -1.95 -2.51
N LEU A 132 -17.63 -0.64 -2.25
CA LEU A 132 -16.80 0.28 -3.03
C LEU A 132 -15.31 -0.07 -2.93
N VAL A 133 -14.83 -0.35 -1.72
CA VAL A 133 -13.44 -0.76 -1.51
C VAL A 133 -13.17 -2.09 -2.21
N ALA A 134 -14.05 -3.09 -2.06
CA ALA A 134 -13.92 -4.37 -2.76
C ALA A 134 -13.93 -4.22 -4.28
N ALA A 135 -14.88 -3.45 -4.82
CA ALA A 135 -14.98 -3.17 -6.25
C ALA A 135 -13.71 -2.49 -6.78
N SER A 136 -13.21 -1.46 -6.10
CA SER A 136 -11.99 -0.75 -6.51
C SER A 136 -10.74 -1.63 -6.52
N ALA A 137 -10.59 -2.53 -5.54
CA ALA A 137 -9.50 -3.49 -5.51
C ALA A 137 -9.61 -4.53 -6.63
N SER A 138 -10.82 -5.05 -6.88
CA SER A 138 -11.08 -6.08 -7.90
C SER A 138 -11.02 -5.58 -9.34
N ALA A 139 -11.12 -4.26 -9.57
CA ALA A 139 -11.18 -3.68 -10.91
C ALA A 139 -9.86 -3.83 -11.69
N GLY A 140 -8.75 -4.21 -11.05
CA GLY A 140 -7.47 -4.47 -11.73
C GLY A 140 -6.91 -3.24 -12.44
N LEU A 141 -7.23 -2.04 -11.94
CA LEU A 141 -6.88 -0.78 -12.58
C LEU A 141 -5.38 -0.47 -12.44
N PRO A 142 -4.75 0.15 -13.46
CA PRO A 142 -3.36 0.57 -13.38
C PRO A 142 -3.10 1.45 -12.16
N LEU A 143 -1.98 1.20 -11.49
CA LEU A 143 -1.41 2.09 -10.47
C LEU A 143 -0.19 2.80 -11.06
N ALA A 144 0.21 3.92 -10.47
CA ALA A 144 1.41 4.64 -10.91
C ALA A 144 2.72 3.89 -10.58
N PHE A 145 2.69 2.99 -9.60
CA PHE A 145 3.80 2.14 -9.20
C PHE A 145 3.29 0.92 -8.41
N ASP A 146 4.14 -0.09 -8.26
CA ASP A 146 3.83 -1.29 -7.49
C ASP A 146 3.76 -1.00 -6.00
N LEU A 147 2.67 -1.42 -5.37
CA LEU A 147 2.50 -1.32 -3.93
C LEU A 147 3.16 -2.51 -3.25
N ARG A 148 4.10 -2.23 -2.35
CA ARG A 148 4.70 -3.26 -1.50
C ARG A 148 3.98 -3.29 -0.15
N PRO A 149 3.22 -4.34 0.17
CA PRO A 149 2.54 -4.45 1.46
C PRO A 149 3.56 -4.46 2.62
N CYS A 150 3.17 -3.93 3.76
CA CYS A 150 3.97 -4.10 4.97
C CYS A 150 3.98 -5.57 5.41
N GLU A 151 5.16 -6.08 5.77
CA GLU A 151 5.26 -7.39 6.40
C GLU A 151 4.52 -7.33 7.75
N VAL A 152 3.40 -8.04 7.83
CA VAL A 152 2.79 -8.35 9.11
C VAL A 152 3.64 -9.46 9.70
N ARG A 153 4.45 -9.16 10.71
CA ARG A 153 5.12 -10.19 11.48
C ARG A 153 4.03 -11.02 12.16
N ALA A 154 3.64 -12.13 11.54
CA ALA A 154 2.92 -13.18 12.25
C ALA A 154 3.81 -13.54 13.42
N ALA A 155 3.29 -13.39 14.65
CA ALA A 155 4.02 -13.79 15.84
C ALA A 155 4.55 -15.21 15.58
N GLU A 156 5.87 -15.33 15.56
CA GLU A 156 6.58 -16.56 15.26
C GLU A 156 5.94 -17.67 16.08
N GLN A 157 5.33 -18.64 15.41
CA GLN A 157 4.94 -19.89 16.03
C GLN A 157 6.22 -20.44 16.64
N THR A 158 6.38 -20.24 17.94
CA THR A 158 7.50 -20.79 18.70
C THR A 158 7.46 -22.28 18.41
N PRO A 159 8.45 -22.86 17.71
CA PRO A 159 8.50 -24.29 17.59
C PRO A 159 8.63 -24.78 19.03
N ALA A 160 7.60 -25.46 19.52
CA ALA A 160 7.65 -26.14 20.79
C ALA A 160 8.92 -26.98 20.77
N ARG A 161 9.89 -26.57 21.58
CA ARG A 161 11.16 -27.26 21.79
C ARG A 161 10.77 -28.63 22.30
N SER A 162 10.73 -29.61 21.40
CA SER A 162 10.48 -31.01 21.71
C SER A 162 11.40 -31.39 22.85
N GLN A 163 10.80 -31.56 24.04
CA GLN A 163 11.43 -32.21 25.17
C GLN A 163 11.69 -33.67 24.76
N GLN A 164 12.78 -33.90 24.06
CA GLN A 164 13.47 -35.18 24.01
C GLN A 164 14.86 -34.95 24.59
N ALA A 165 14.88 -34.50 25.84
CA ALA A 165 16.00 -34.66 26.73
C ALA A 165 15.71 -35.87 27.62
N GLN A 166 16.67 -36.80 27.64
CA GLN A 166 16.86 -37.83 28.66
C GLN A 166 15.70 -38.81 28.92
N GLN A 167 15.76 -39.97 28.25
CA GLN A 167 15.31 -41.22 28.86
C GLN A 167 16.56 -41.98 29.37
N PRO A 168 16.61 -42.37 30.66
CA PRO A 168 17.80 -42.95 31.26
C PRO A 168 18.00 -44.40 30.84
N ARG A 169 19.28 -44.80 30.78
CA ARG A 169 19.74 -46.18 30.59
C ARG A 169 19.01 -47.16 31.53
N ARG A 170 18.61 -48.31 30.99
CA ARG A 170 18.65 -49.61 31.66
C ARG A 170 19.10 -50.67 30.67
#